data_AF-A0A2D3V8G2-F1
#
_entry.id   AF-A0A2D3V8G2-F1
#
_cell.length_a   1.000
_cell.length_b   1.000
_cell.length_c   1.000
_cell.angle_alpha   90.00
_cell.angle_beta   90.00
_cell.angle_gamma   90.00
#
_symmetry.space_group_name_H-M   'P 1'
#
loop_
_entity.id
_entity.type
_entity.pdbx_description
1 polymer ?
#
loop_
_entity_poly.entity_id
_entity_poly.type
_entity_poly.pdbx_seq_one_letter_code
_entity_poly.pdbx_strand_id
1 'polypeptide(L)'
;MKGLLTSACIALATCVSSALGSVSWTGANLYYLQGMSDADADAYISKLSDFGAKVVRLWVNGQSKGCQKGSNIVRDIPQLETTLGQYNQVTLDELDRVLVKLAAKNIKAIISPHDSNSLIGDYRKDVYYARWGAGYFYEQQDAFTAYDNRLTYILNYKGKYSGKVWKSWPQAIVSFNLQNEPMTPGPSNCKNGDPYGWACGRARKLRSLLGSNTNTLVSTGGLGGDISHSCTFLPAVTQCDAVDAISIHRYASVPGRWSDSLSGWINQSNGKKVYIEEWGIDSTKYDQKSAFVSEVNNMNSVGLPSMYWQILPPATSSCGYSPNQDSGDPFGIFYNSGTNFAGPMKGATGVQAAQDWSGSVY
;
A
#
# COMPACT_ATOMS: atom_id res chain seq x y z
N MET A 1 72.51 -32.73 5.26
CA MET A 1 71.70 -31.59 4.78
C MET A 1 70.42 -32.13 4.16
N LYS A 2 69.31 -32.15 4.91
CA LYS A 2 67.97 -32.45 4.40
C LYS A 2 67.10 -31.24 4.75
N GLY A 3 66.76 -30.44 3.74
CA GLY A 3 65.89 -29.28 3.91
C GLY A 3 64.42 -29.70 3.86
N LEU A 4 63.65 -29.36 4.88
CA LEU A 4 62.19 -29.40 4.86
C LEU A 4 61.67 -28.14 4.16
N LEU A 5 60.90 -28.33 3.09
CA LEU A 5 60.06 -27.29 2.50
C LEU A 5 58.71 -27.31 3.22
N THR A 6 58.40 -26.23 3.94
CA THR A 6 57.09 -26.01 4.56
C THR A 6 56.23 -25.22 3.58
N SER A 7 55.24 -25.86 2.97
CA SER A 7 54.20 -25.18 2.18
C SER A 7 53.21 -24.49 3.13
N ALA A 8 53.17 -23.16 3.07
CA ALA A 8 52.12 -22.37 3.72
C ALA A 8 50.91 -22.24 2.78
N CYS A 9 49.80 -22.89 3.13
CA CYS A 9 48.50 -22.65 2.51
C CYS A 9 47.94 -21.31 3.05
N ILE A 10 47.89 -20.29 2.20
CA ILE A 10 47.16 -19.05 2.48
C ILE A 10 45.69 -19.33 2.13
N ALA A 11 44.86 -19.51 3.16
CA ALA A 11 43.41 -19.51 3.02
C ALA A 11 42.95 -18.07 2.79
N LEU A 12 42.49 -17.75 1.57
CA LEU A 12 41.74 -16.54 1.30
C LEU A 12 40.40 -16.63 2.02
N ALA A 13 40.28 -15.93 3.17
CA ALA A 13 39.00 -15.63 3.76
C ALA A 13 38.26 -14.65 2.83
N THR A 14 37.33 -15.15 2.02
CA THR A 14 36.32 -14.32 1.39
C THR A 14 35.43 -13.77 2.50
N CYS A 15 35.71 -12.55 2.95
CA CYS A 15 34.71 -11.74 3.64
C CYS A 15 33.55 -11.52 2.68
N VAL A 16 32.57 -12.40 2.72
CA VAL A 16 31.23 -12.06 2.24
C VAL A 16 30.76 -10.96 3.19
N SER A 17 30.89 -9.70 2.77
CA SER A 17 30.11 -8.64 3.38
C SER A 17 28.65 -9.03 3.20
N SER A 18 28.06 -9.64 4.22
CA SER A 18 26.62 -9.67 4.38
C SER A 18 26.20 -8.20 4.33
N ALA A 19 25.64 -7.78 3.20
CA ALA A 19 25.03 -6.48 3.08
C ALA A 19 24.08 -6.34 4.29
N LEU A 20 24.30 -5.32 5.12
CA LEU A 20 23.40 -5.04 6.23
C LEU A 20 22.00 -4.88 5.61
N GLY A 21 21.05 -5.74 6.02
CA GLY A 21 19.68 -5.64 5.55
C GLY A 21 19.07 -4.27 5.92
N SER A 22 18.06 -3.83 5.18
CA SER A 22 17.38 -2.56 5.46
C SER A 22 16.79 -2.49 6.88
N VAL A 23 16.52 -1.27 7.35
CA VAL A 23 15.71 -1.03 8.55
C VAL A 23 14.20 -1.09 8.25
N SER A 24 13.37 -1.29 9.28
CA SER A 24 11.92 -1.27 9.12
C SER A 24 11.41 0.13 8.76
N TRP A 25 10.13 0.24 8.44
CA TRP A 25 9.51 1.50 8.04
C TRP A 25 8.03 1.54 8.42
N THR A 26 7.50 2.76 8.54
CA THR A 26 6.07 3.00 8.74
C THR A 26 5.52 3.98 7.70
N GLY A 27 4.20 3.99 7.56
CA GLY A 27 3.51 4.85 6.61
C GLY A 27 2.07 5.16 6.99
N ALA A 28 1.35 5.78 6.07
CA ALA A 28 -0.04 6.16 6.25
C ALA A 28 -0.87 5.97 4.98
N ASN A 29 -2.19 5.88 5.18
CA ASN A 29 -3.20 5.78 4.14
C ASN A 29 -4.03 7.07 4.11
N LEU A 30 -4.19 7.69 2.93
CA LEU A 30 -5.10 8.83 2.74
C LEU A 30 -5.62 8.90 1.29
N TYR A 31 -6.82 8.35 1.05
CA TYR A 31 -7.30 8.13 -0.33
C TYR A 31 -7.78 9.35 -1.09
N TYR A 32 -7.90 10.49 -0.41
CA TYR A 32 -8.40 11.74 -0.97
C TYR A 32 -7.32 12.84 -1.00
N LEU A 33 -6.06 12.51 -0.71
CA LEU A 33 -4.95 13.47 -0.66
C LEU A 33 -4.80 14.28 -1.96
N GLN A 34 -5.06 13.65 -3.11
CA GLN A 34 -5.05 14.28 -4.43
C GLN A 34 -6.11 15.38 -4.59
N GLY A 35 -7.22 15.29 -3.85
CA GLY A 35 -8.32 16.27 -3.90
C GLY A 35 -8.12 17.50 -3.02
N MET A 36 -7.15 17.47 -2.11
CA MET A 36 -6.87 18.57 -1.17
C MET A 36 -6.22 19.77 -1.87
N SER A 37 -6.27 20.93 -1.21
CA SER A 37 -5.53 22.11 -1.64
C SER A 37 -4.02 21.85 -1.59
N ASP A 38 -3.23 22.62 -2.35
CA ASP A 38 -1.76 22.47 -2.30
C ASP A 38 -1.22 22.72 -0.89
N ALA A 39 -1.75 23.74 -0.20
CA ALA A 39 -1.34 24.10 1.16
C ALA A 39 -1.65 22.97 2.16
N ASP A 40 -2.86 22.40 2.12
CA ASP A 40 -3.25 21.33 3.05
C ASP A 40 -2.49 20.03 2.77
N ALA A 41 -2.28 19.70 1.50
CA ALA A 41 -1.47 18.55 1.10
C ALA A 41 -0.01 18.71 1.54
N ASP A 42 0.59 19.88 1.34
CA ASP A 42 1.98 20.16 1.76
C ASP A 42 2.14 20.13 3.29
N ALA A 43 1.16 20.66 4.02
CA ALA A 43 1.14 20.61 5.49
C ALA A 43 1.03 19.16 5.99
N TYR A 44 0.11 18.36 5.42
CA TYR A 44 -0.06 16.95 5.75
C TYR A 44 1.21 16.13 5.46
N ILE A 45 1.76 16.26 4.25
CA ILE A 45 2.97 15.53 3.82
C ILE A 45 4.17 15.92 4.68
N SER A 46 4.33 17.22 4.99
CA SER A 46 5.39 17.67 5.89
C SER A 46 5.23 17.06 7.29
N LYS A 47 3.99 16.95 7.78
CA LYS A 47 3.73 16.33 9.09
C LYS A 47 4.03 14.84 9.12
N LEU A 48 3.69 14.11 8.06
CA LEU A 48 4.08 12.70 7.93
C LEU A 48 5.61 12.53 7.87
N SER A 49 6.30 13.42 7.17
CA SER A 49 7.77 13.44 7.14
C SER A 49 8.36 13.68 8.53
N ASP A 50 7.82 14.64 9.29
CA ASP A 50 8.21 14.90 10.68
C ASP A 50 7.97 13.70 11.60
N PHE A 51 6.96 12.88 11.31
CA PHE A 51 6.68 11.64 12.02
C PHE A 51 7.62 10.50 11.62
N GLY A 52 8.36 10.63 10.53
CA GLY A 52 9.27 9.60 10.02
C GLY A 52 8.63 8.62 9.04
N ALA A 53 7.45 8.94 8.49
CA ALA A 53 6.82 8.12 7.47
C ALA A 53 7.74 7.94 6.25
N LYS A 54 7.77 6.74 5.68
CA LYS A 54 8.51 6.41 4.45
C LYS A 54 7.61 6.15 3.25
N VAL A 55 6.37 5.75 3.51
CA VAL A 55 5.43 5.32 2.47
C VAL A 55 4.04 5.91 2.72
N VAL A 56 3.37 6.35 1.65
CA VAL A 56 1.95 6.72 1.66
C VAL A 56 1.21 5.93 0.59
N ARG A 57 0.05 5.37 0.91
CA ARG A 57 -0.78 4.69 -0.09
C ARG A 57 -1.71 5.70 -0.76
N LEU A 58 -1.87 5.59 -2.07
CA LEU A 58 -2.70 6.44 -2.90
C LEU A 58 -3.59 5.59 -3.82
N TRP A 59 -4.74 6.13 -4.22
CA TRP A 59 -5.75 5.42 -5.01
C TRP A 59 -6.03 6.18 -6.29
N VAL A 60 -6.13 5.43 -7.39
CA VAL A 60 -6.58 5.93 -8.70
C VAL A 60 -8.11 6.00 -8.73
N ASN A 61 -8.65 6.90 -7.90
CA ASN A 61 -10.08 7.14 -7.71
C ASN A 61 -10.45 8.60 -7.97
N GLY A 62 -11.66 8.83 -8.48
CA GLY A 62 -12.26 10.15 -8.52
C GLY A 62 -12.53 10.73 -7.13
N GLN A 63 -12.61 12.05 -7.04
CA GLN A 63 -12.91 12.81 -5.83
C GLN A 63 -13.86 13.96 -6.19
N SER A 64 -14.83 14.23 -5.34
CA SER A 64 -15.74 15.38 -5.51
C SER A 64 -15.40 16.44 -4.48
N LYS A 65 -15.52 17.72 -4.84
CA LYS A 65 -15.41 18.82 -3.88
C LYS A 65 -16.39 18.64 -2.72
N GLY A 66 -15.97 19.13 -1.56
CA GLY A 66 -16.76 19.10 -0.33
C GLY A 66 -15.99 18.50 0.82
N CYS A 67 -16.71 18.11 1.86
CA CYS A 67 -16.10 17.61 3.08
C CYS A 67 -15.81 16.12 3.00
N GLN A 68 -14.56 15.77 3.30
CA GLN A 68 -14.12 14.38 3.39
C GLN A 68 -13.32 14.15 4.66
N LYS A 69 -13.90 13.40 5.61
CA LYS A 69 -13.24 12.99 6.87
C LYS A 69 -12.49 14.12 7.60
N GLY A 70 -13.13 15.29 7.71
CA GLY A 70 -12.56 16.46 8.37
C GLY A 70 -11.86 17.45 7.43
N SER A 71 -11.47 16.99 6.24
CA SER A 71 -10.75 17.78 5.25
C SER A 71 -11.70 18.42 4.25
N ASN A 72 -11.29 19.55 3.68
CA ASN A 72 -11.96 20.16 2.54
C ASN A 72 -11.30 19.70 1.23
N ILE A 73 -12.07 19.03 0.39
CA ILE A 73 -11.68 18.68 -0.98
C ILE A 73 -12.03 19.87 -1.87
N VAL A 74 -11.00 20.44 -2.49
CA VAL A 74 -11.13 21.67 -3.30
C VAL A 74 -11.00 21.40 -4.80
N ARG A 75 -10.73 20.16 -5.18
CA ARG A 75 -10.57 19.72 -6.57
C ARG A 75 -11.63 18.70 -6.91
N ASP A 76 -12.33 18.92 -8.01
CA ASP A 76 -13.16 17.88 -8.63
C ASP A 76 -12.26 17.05 -9.52
N ILE A 77 -12.09 15.79 -9.14
CA ILE A 77 -11.25 14.82 -9.83
C ILE A 77 -12.19 13.77 -10.42
N PRO A 78 -12.27 13.66 -11.75
CA PRO A 78 -13.13 12.68 -12.39
C PRO A 78 -12.67 11.26 -12.03
N GLN A 79 -13.56 10.29 -12.20
CA GLN A 79 -13.13 8.89 -12.24
C GLN A 79 -12.18 8.70 -13.42
N LEU A 80 -11.14 7.87 -13.23
CA LEU A 80 -10.19 7.57 -14.31
C LEU A 80 -10.93 7.00 -15.53
N GLU A 81 -12.00 6.24 -15.31
CA GLU A 81 -12.67 5.51 -16.38
C GLU A 81 -14.17 5.47 -16.14
N THR A 82 -14.91 6.24 -16.93
CA THR A 82 -16.39 6.22 -16.94
C THR A 82 -16.94 5.41 -18.12
N THR A 83 -16.09 5.10 -19.10
CA THR A 83 -16.38 4.27 -20.26
C THR A 83 -15.18 3.37 -20.49
N LEU A 84 -15.41 2.06 -20.64
CA LEU A 84 -14.33 1.08 -20.73
C LEU A 84 -13.34 1.43 -21.85
N GLY A 85 -12.05 1.48 -21.51
CA GLY A 85 -10.97 1.83 -22.43
C GLY A 85 -10.83 3.33 -22.72
N GLN A 86 -11.65 4.19 -22.14
CA GLN A 86 -11.54 5.65 -22.26
C GLN A 86 -11.09 6.26 -20.93
N TYR A 87 -9.83 6.68 -20.89
CA TYR A 87 -9.18 7.09 -19.66
C TYR A 87 -9.09 8.62 -19.53
N ASN A 88 -9.56 9.14 -18.40
CA ASN A 88 -9.45 10.53 -18.02
C ASN A 88 -8.14 10.76 -17.26
N GLN A 89 -7.16 11.36 -17.93
CA GLN A 89 -5.83 11.58 -17.36
C GLN A 89 -5.81 12.52 -16.14
N VAL A 90 -6.84 13.34 -15.91
CA VAL A 90 -6.87 14.32 -14.81
C VAL A 90 -6.70 13.63 -13.45
N THR A 91 -7.24 12.43 -13.28
CA THR A 91 -7.04 11.63 -12.06
C THR A 91 -5.56 11.31 -11.82
N LEU A 92 -4.81 10.99 -12.89
CA LEU A 92 -3.38 10.70 -12.80
C LEU A 92 -2.55 11.97 -12.67
N ASP A 93 -2.96 13.08 -13.30
CA ASP A 93 -2.32 14.39 -13.12
C ASP A 93 -2.33 14.81 -11.64
N GLU A 94 -3.47 14.72 -10.97
CA GLU A 94 -3.58 15.13 -9.55
C GLU A 94 -2.85 14.19 -8.60
N LEU A 95 -2.76 12.90 -8.92
CA LEU A 95 -1.91 11.96 -8.18
C LEU A 95 -0.42 12.24 -8.43
N ASP A 96 -0.02 12.55 -9.66
CA ASP A 96 1.37 12.89 -10.00
C ASP A 96 1.84 14.14 -9.26
N ARG A 97 0.96 15.13 -9.10
CA ARG A 97 1.20 16.30 -8.24
C ARG A 97 1.54 15.89 -6.80
N VAL A 98 0.75 14.99 -6.22
CA VAL A 98 1.00 14.46 -4.87
C VAL A 98 2.28 13.63 -4.81
N LEU A 99 2.56 12.80 -5.81
CA LEU A 99 3.79 12.02 -5.90
C LEU A 99 5.04 12.89 -5.90
N VAL A 100 5.04 14.01 -6.64
CA VAL A 100 6.15 14.98 -6.61
C VAL A 100 6.35 15.55 -5.20
N LYS A 101 5.27 15.89 -4.49
CA LYS A 101 5.33 16.43 -3.12
C LYS A 101 5.84 15.40 -2.12
N LEU A 102 5.40 14.15 -2.21
CA LEU A 102 5.89 13.05 -1.38
C LEU A 102 7.38 12.77 -1.64
N ALA A 103 7.78 12.66 -2.91
CA ALA A 103 9.17 12.40 -3.30
C ALA A 103 10.12 13.50 -2.82
N ALA A 104 9.68 14.77 -2.84
CA ALA A 104 10.46 15.90 -2.31
C ALA A 104 10.72 15.80 -0.78
N LYS A 105 9.96 14.96 -0.06
CA LYS A 105 10.17 14.64 1.37
C LYS A 105 10.79 13.27 1.61
N ASN A 106 11.30 12.60 0.56
CA ASN A 106 11.78 11.21 0.61
C ASN A 106 10.72 10.23 1.12
N ILE A 107 9.44 10.51 0.80
CA ILE A 107 8.32 9.61 1.03
C ILE A 107 7.95 9.03 -0.33
N LYS A 108 7.88 7.71 -0.42
CA LYS A 108 7.44 7.00 -1.62
C LYS A 108 5.94 6.65 -1.52
N ALA A 109 5.36 6.20 -2.61
CA ALA A 109 3.96 5.82 -2.65
C ALA A 109 3.74 4.35 -3.04
N ILE A 110 2.65 3.80 -2.52
CA ILE A 110 2.00 2.62 -3.07
C ILE A 110 0.79 3.10 -3.87
N ILE A 111 0.67 2.64 -5.12
CA ILE A 111 -0.45 3.02 -5.99
C ILE A 111 -1.44 1.87 -6.08
N SER A 112 -2.65 2.10 -5.59
CA SER A 112 -3.78 1.22 -5.83
C SER A 112 -4.50 1.63 -7.13
N PRO A 113 -4.45 0.81 -8.19
CA PRO A 113 -4.95 1.21 -9.51
C PRO A 113 -6.48 1.22 -9.61
N HIS A 114 -7.19 0.60 -8.66
CA HIS A 114 -8.64 0.51 -8.63
C HIS A 114 -9.09 0.09 -7.23
N ASP A 115 -10.29 0.50 -6.81
CA ASP A 115 -10.89 0.13 -5.53
C ASP A 115 -11.97 -0.93 -5.69
N SER A 116 -11.79 -2.12 -5.09
CA SER A 116 -12.78 -3.21 -5.19
C SER A 116 -14.15 -2.79 -4.64
N ASN A 117 -14.19 -1.86 -3.69
CA ASN A 117 -15.45 -1.32 -3.15
C ASN A 117 -16.35 -0.72 -4.24
N SER A 118 -15.78 -0.28 -5.36
CA SER A 118 -16.51 0.18 -6.55
C SER A 118 -17.29 -0.94 -7.25
N LEU A 119 -17.17 -2.19 -6.79
CA LEU A 119 -17.92 -3.35 -7.30
C LEU A 119 -19.05 -3.79 -6.36
N ILE A 120 -19.28 -3.14 -5.22
CA ILE A 120 -20.33 -3.51 -4.25
C ILE A 120 -21.74 -3.13 -4.74
N GLY A 121 -21.84 -2.31 -5.79
CA GLY A 121 -23.11 -1.98 -6.43
C GLY A 121 -23.92 -0.86 -5.78
N ASP A 122 -23.32 -0.14 -4.84
CA ASP A 122 -23.90 1.03 -4.19
C ASP A 122 -23.52 2.34 -4.94
N TYR A 123 -23.50 3.46 -4.23
CA TYR A 123 -23.15 4.76 -4.80
C TYR A 123 -21.71 4.84 -5.33
N ARG A 124 -20.83 3.90 -4.94
CA ARG A 124 -19.43 3.82 -5.39
C ARG A 124 -19.27 3.10 -6.73
N LYS A 125 -20.35 2.51 -7.26
CA LYS A 125 -20.28 1.65 -8.44
C LYS A 125 -19.69 2.35 -9.65
N ASP A 126 -18.80 1.66 -10.35
CA ASP A 126 -18.12 2.18 -11.53
C ASP A 126 -18.48 1.42 -12.80
N VAL A 127 -17.74 1.69 -13.88
CA VAL A 127 -17.96 1.09 -15.19
C VAL A 127 -17.72 -0.42 -15.20
N TYR A 128 -16.85 -0.94 -14.33
CA TYR A 128 -16.58 -2.38 -14.21
C TYR A 128 -17.76 -3.07 -13.55
N TYR A 129 -18.30 -2.49 -12.47
CA TYR A 129 -19.55 -2.97 -11.89
C TYR A 129 -20.70 -2.96 -12.91
N ALA A 130 -20.85 -1.86 -13.65
CA ALA A 130 -21.94 -1.74 -14.62
C ALA A 130 -21.92 -2.83 -15.70
N ARG A 131 -20.72 -3.33 -16.06
CA ARG A 131 -20.55 -4.37 -17.08
C ARG A 131 -20.56 -5.79 -16.53
N TRP A 132 -19.89 -6.03 -15.41
CA TRP A 132 -19.61 -7.40 -14.91
C TRP A 132 -20.05 -7.63 -13.45
N GLY A 133 -20.42 -6.58 -12.72
CA GLY A 133 -20.73 -6.68 -11.29
C GLY A 133 -19.54 -7.18 -10.45
N ALA A 134 -19.84 -7.60 -9.22
CA ALA A 134 -18.85 -8.09 -8.26
C ALA A 134 -18.28 -9.48 -8.59
N GLY A 135 -18.99 -10.29 -9.36
CA GLY A 135 -18.61 -11.67 -9.70
C GLY A 135 -17.78 -11.70 -10.99
N TYR A 136 -18.43 -11.49 -12.13
CA TYR A 136 -17.82 -11.67 -13.45
C TYR A 136 -16.56 -10.84 -13.69
N PHE A 137 -16.36 -9.73 -12.96
CA PHE A 137 -15.12 -8.96 -13.00
C PHE A 137 -13.88 -9.81 -12.67
N TYR A 138 -14.02 -10.78 -11.75
CA TYR A 138 -12.97 -11.71 -11.33
C TYR A 138 -13.04 -13.07 -12.05
N GLU A 139 -13.97 -13.28 -12.98
CA GLU A 139 -14.21 -14.58 -13.61
C GLU A 139 -14.02 -14.57 -15.14
N GLN A 140 -14.29 -13.44 -15.81
CA GLN A 140 -14.36 -13.38 -17.27
C GLN A 140 -13.12 -12.76 -17.92
N GLN A 141 -12.66 -13.39 -19.00
CA GLN A 141 -11.47 -12.96 -19.74
C GLN A 141 -11.62 -11.57 -20.40
N ASP A 142 -12.83 -11.14 -20.73
CA ASP A 142 -13.08 -9.79 -21.26
C ASP A 142 -12.92 -8.72 -20.17
N ALA A 143 -13.41 -8.98 -18.94
CA ALA A 143 -13.16 -8.16 -17.76
C ALA A 143 -11.66 -8.06 -17.46
N PHE A 144 -10.97 -9.19 -17.57
CA PHE A 144 -9.52 -9.25 -17.40
C PHE A 144 -8.84 -8.35 -18.44
N THR A 145 -9.19 -8.51 -19.71
CA THR A 145 -8.59 -7.70 -20.78
C THR A 145 -8.82 -6.20 -20.57
N ALA A 146 -10.04 -5.81 -20.17
CA ALA A 146 -10.36 -4.41 -19.88
C ALA A 146 -9.54 -3.86 -18.70
N TYR A 147 -9.42 -4.62 -17.61
CA TYR A 147 -8.64 -4.21 -16.46
C TYR A 147 -7.13 -4.15 -16.77
N ASP A 148 -6.60 -5.08 -17.58
CA ASP A 148 -5.20 -5.03 -18.03
C ASP A 148 -4.90 -3.81 -18.89
N ASN A 149 -5.88 -3.31 -19.65
CA ASN A 149 -5.75 -2.05 -20.40
C ASN A 149 -5.68 -0.86 -19.43
N ARG A 150 -6.47 -0.86 -18.36
CA ARG A 150 -6.38 0.16 -17.29
C ARG A 150 -5.01 0.14 -16.61
N LEU A 151 -4.51 -1.04 -16.24
CA LEU A 151 -3.16 -1.18 -15.67
C LEU A 151 -2.10 -0.68 -16.65
N THR A 152 -2.22 -1.00 -17.93
CA THR A 152 -1.32 -0.52 -18.99
C THR A 152 -1.34 1.00 -19.07
N TYR A 153 -2.51 1.62 -19.03
CA TYR A 153 -2.64 3.07 -19.08
C TYR A 153 -1.97 3.75 -17.88
N ILE A 154 -2.25 3.27 -16.66
CA ILE A 154 -1.69 3.83 -15.42
C ILE A 154 -0.16 3.71 -15.39
N LEU A 155 0.40 2.54 -15.71
CA LEU A 155 1.85 2.32 -15.60
C LEU A 155 2.64 3.07 -16.69
N ASN A 156 2.07 3.26 -17.88
CA ASN A 156 2.71 4.01 -18.96
C ASN A 156 2.42 5.52 -18.93
N TYR A 157 1.60 5.99 -17.98
CA TYR A 157 1.32 7.40 -17.84
C TYR A 157 2.60 8.19 -17.59
N LYS A 158 2.77 9.27 -18.36
CA LYS A 158 3.83 10.24 -18.19
C LYS A 158 3.29 11.41 -17.39
N GLY A 159 3.82 11.58 -16.18
CA GLY A 159 3.43 12.61 -15.24
C GLY A 159 3.48 14.01 -15.80
N LYS A 160 2.37 14.74 -15.65
CA LYS A 160 2.27 16.16 -16.02
C LYS A 160 3.22 17.04 -15.20
N TYR A 161 3.38 16.73 -13.92
CA TYR A 161 4.19 17.52 -12.98
C TYR A 161 5.59 16.95 -12.81
N SER A 162 5.73 15.62 -12.76
CA SER A 162 7.01 14.94 -12.61
C SER A 162 7.79 14.83 -13.92
N GLY A 163 7.10 14.82 -15.07
CA GLY A 163 7.67 14.47 -16.37
C GLY A 163 8.12 13.01 -16.49
N LYS A 164 7.90 12.18 -15.45
CA LYS A 164 8.35 10.79 -15.36
C LYS A 164 7.27 9.83 -15.84
N VAL A 165 7.69 8.75 -16.49
CA VAL A 165 6.80 7.61 -16.73
C VAL A 165 6.72 6.80 -15.45
N TRP A 166 5.52 6.58 -14.92
CA TRP A 166 5.32 6.02 -13.58
C TRP A 166 5.98 4.65 -13.37
N LYS A 167 5.89 3.72 -14.33
CA LYS A 167 6.57 2.42 -14.26
C LYS A 167 8.10 2.50 -14.16
N SER A 168 8.69 3.64 -14.47
CA SER A 168 10.14 3.89 -14.47
C SER A 168 10.56 4.90 -13.39
N TRP A 169 9.74 5.10 -12.36
CA TRP A 169 10.00 6.06 -11.28
C TRP A 169 10.12 5.42 -9.88
N PRO A 170 11.08 4.50 -9.66
CA PRO A 170 11.26 3.80 -8.39
C PRO A 170 11.66 4.72 -7.22
N GLN A 171 12.07 5.97 -7.51
CA GLN A 171 12.35 6.97 -6.48
C GLN A 171 11.08 7.50 -5.81
N ALA A 172 9.91 7.41 -6.47
CA ALA A 172 8.64 7.87 -5.92
C ALA A 172 7.63 6.74 -5.68
N ILE A 173 7.78 5.59 -6.31
CA ILE A 173 6.79 4.49 -6.24
C ILE A 173 7.45 3.22 -5.72
N VAL A 174 7.01 2.78 -4.54
CA VAL A 174 7.38 1.49 -3.92
C VAL A 174 6.74 0.35 -4.70
N SER A 175 5.44 0.42 -4.94
CA SER A 175 4.69 -0.66 -5.56
C SER A 175 3.43 -0.19 -6.29
N PHE A 176 2.98 -1.04 -7.21
CA PHE A 176 1.60 -1.04 -7.68
C PHE A 176 0.87 -2.22 -7.03
N ASN A 177 -0.31 -1.96 -6.45
CA ASN A 177 -1.19 -3.04 -6.01
C ASN A 177 -1.88 -3.73 -7.21
N LEU A 178 -2.39 -4.94 -7.02
CA LEU A 178 -3.32 -5.55 -7.97
C LEU A 178 -4.62 -4.74 -8.06
N GLN A 179 -5.18 -4.40 -6.91
CA GLN A 179 -6.39 -3.60 -6.65
C GLN A 179 -6.48 -3.39 -5.13
N ASN A 180 -7.18 -2.38 -4.63
CA ASN A 180 -7.51 -2.32 -3.20
C ASN A 180 -8.49 -3.42 -2.83
N GLU A 181 -8.19 -4.17 -1.77
CA GLU A 181 -8.98 -5.27 -1.21
C GLU A 181 -9.62 -6.17 -2.28
N PRO A 182 -8.81 -6.79 -3.17
CA PRO A 182 -9.36 -7.56 -4.26
C PRO A 182 -10.26 -8.68 -3.75
N MET A 183 -11.37 -8.91 -4.46
CA MET A 183 -12.37 -9.95 -4.19
C MET A 183 -13.20 -9.76 -2.90
N THR A 184 -13.05 -8.67 -2.13
CA THR A 184 -13.96 -8.35 -1.01
C THR A 184 -15.44 -8.33 -1.43
N PRO A 185 -15.84 -7.75 -2.58
CA PRO A 185 -17.23 -7.79 -3.06
C PRO A 185 -17.70 -9.18 -3.53
N GLY A 186 -16.76 -10.11 -3.79
CA GLY A 186 -17.03 -11.46 -4.31
C GLY A 186 -16.20 -12.50 -3.56
N PRO A 187 -16.43 -12.70 -2.25
CA PRO A 187 -15.53 -13.44 -1.37
C PRO A 187 -15.40 -14.93 -1.72
N SER A 188 -16.34 -15.48 -2.51
CA SER A 188 -16.23 -16.84 -3.07
C SER A 188 -15.00 -16.98 -3.96
N ASN A 189 -14.64 -15.96 -4.74
CA ASN A 189 -13.47 -16.02 -5.62
C ASN A 189 -12.19 -16.24 -4.84
N CYS A 190 -11.98 -15.48 -3.76
CA CYS A 190 -10.78 -15.65 -2.95
C CYS A 190 -10.83 -16.91 -2.07
N LYS A 191 -11.99 -17.27 -1.49
CA LYS A 191 -12.15 -18.50 -0.70
C LYS A 191 -11.95 -19.77 -1.51
N ASN A 192 -12.28 -19.74 -2.81
CA ASN A 192 -12.05 -20.84 -3.73
C ASN A 192 -10.65 -20.80 -4.37
N GLY A 193 -9.75 -19.97 -3.85
CA GLY A 193 -8.35 -19.93 -4.27
C GLY A 193 -8.10 -19.22 -5.59
N ASP A 194 -8.94 -18.24 -5.96
CA ASP A 194 -8.89 -17.53 -7.26
C ASP A 194 -8.98 -18.50 -8.45
N PRO A 195 -10.13 -19.20 -8.62
CA PRO A 195 -10.27 -20.31 -9.56
C PRO A 195 -10.10 -19.91 -11.03
N TYR A 196 -10.23 -18.61 -11.34
CA TYR A 196 -10.09 -18.07 -12.69
C TYR A 196 -8.72 -17.42 -12.94
N GLY A 197 -7.82 -17.46 -11.96
CA GLY A 197 -6.45 -16.97 -12.09
C GLY A 197 -6.36 -15.45 -12.27
N TRP A 198 -7.32 -14.70 -11.73
CA TRP A 198 -7.35 -13.25 -11.84
C TRP A 198 -6.08 -12.64 -11.22
N ALA A 199 -5.73 -13.02 -9.99
CA ALA A 199 -4.68 -12.41 -9.20
C ALA A 199 -3.31 -12.57 -9.86
N CYS A 200 -2.90 -13.81 -10.16
CA CYS A 200 -1.60 -14.03 -10.80
C CYS A 200 -1.58 -13.51 -12.25
N GLY A 201 -2.71 -13.53 -12.95
CA GLY A 201 -2.84 -12.88 -14.26
C GLY A 201 -2.56 -11.38 -14.20
N ARG A 202 -3.17 -10.66 -13.25
CA ARG A 202 -2.95 -9.21 -13.05
C ARG A 202 -1.51 -8.94 -12.62
N ALA A 203 -0.96 -9.76 -11.73
CA ALA A 203 0.41 -9.64 -11.27
C ALA A 203 1.40 -9.76 -12.43
N ARG A 204 1.23 -10.78 -13.30
CA ARG A 204 2.04 -10.97 -14.51
C ARG A 204 1.91 -9.80 -15.47
N LYS A 205 0.72 -9.22 -15.61
CA LYS A 205 0.54 -8.00 -16.41
C LYS A 205 1.39 -6.85 -15.85
N LEU A 206 1.27 -6.54 -14.56
CA LEU A 206 2.08 -5.49 -13.92
C LEU A 206 3.58 -5.74 -14.06
N ARG A 207 4.04 -6.96 -13.76
CA ARG A 207 5.44 -7.36 -13.91
C ARG A 207 5.93 -7.19 -15.35
N SER A 208 5.12 -7.57 -16.35
CA SER A 208 5.47 -7.39 -17.76
C SER A 208 5.62 -5.91 -18.14
N LEU A 209 4.80 -5.03 -17.57
CA LEU A 209 4.85 -3.58 -17.81
C LEU A 209 6.08 -2.94 -17.14
N LEU A 210 6.40 -3.35 -15.92
CA LEU A 210 7.59 -2.91 -15.18
C LEU A 210 8.90 -3.36 -15.85
N GLY A 211 8.87 -4.49 -16.56
CA GLY A 211 10.03 -5.01 -17.29
C GLY A 211 11.22 -5.26 -16.36
N SER A 212 12.36 -4.64 -16.65
CA SER A 212 13.58 -4.75 -15.84
C SER A 212 13.55 -3.90 -14.55
N ASN A 213 12.51 -3.10 -14.30
CA ASN A 213 12.38 -2.38 -13.04
C ASN A 213 12.01 -3.36 -11.91
N THR A 214 13.02 -3.77 -11.16
CA THR A 214 12.89 -4.62 -9.96
C THR A 214 12.78 -3.81 -8.67
N ASN A 215 12.98 -2.50 -8.74
CA ASN A 215 12.92 -1.59 -7.59
C ASN A 215 11.49 -1.14 -7.28
N THR A 216 10.58 -1.22 -8.25
CA THR A 216 9.14 -1.09 -8.02
C THR A 216 8.50 -2.47 -7.95
N LEU A 217 7.77 -2.73 -6.86
CA LEU A 217 7.17 -4.02 -6.55
C LEU A 217 5.76 -4.17 -7.15
N VAL A 218 5.35 -5.41 -7.36
CA VAL A 218 3.98 -5.85 -7.57
C VAL A 218 3.48 -6.39 -6.23
N SER A 219 2.44 -5.76 -5.71
CA SER A 219 1.88 -6.04 -4.37
C SER A 219 0.41 -6.41 -4.45
N THR A 220 -0.11 -7.16 -3.46
CA THR A 220 -1.44 -7.76 -3.57
C THR A 220 -2.61 -6.80 -3.31
N GLY A 221 -2.37 -5.66 -2.66
CA GLY A 221 -3.40 -4.69 -2.27
C GLY A 221 -4.39 -5.16 -1.19
N GLY A 222 -3.97 -6.11 -0.36
CA GLY A 222 -4.77 -6.79 0.67
C GLY A 222 -5.06 -8.25 0.36
N LEU A 223 -5.12 -8.66 -0.92
CA LEU A 223 -5.42 -10.05 -1.28
C LEU A 223 -4.35 -11.04 -0.79
N GLY A 224 -4.77 -12.15 -0.17
CA GLY A 224 -3.84 -13.10 0.44
C GLY A 224 -3.19 -12.59 1.72
N GLY A 225 -3.54 -11.39 2.19
CA GLY A 225 -3.19 -10.90 3.52
C GLY A 225 -4.40 -10.32 4.27
N ASP A 226 -5.59 -10.39 3.67
CA ASP A 226 -6.83 -9.88 4.21
C ASP A 226 -7.41 -10.88 5.20
N ILE A 227 -7.10 -10.62 6.46
CA ILE A 227 -7.53 -11.45 7.58
C ILE A 227 -9.00 -11.17 7.92
N SER A 228 -9.50 -9.96 7.65
CA SER A 228 -10.90 -9.56 7.87
C SER A 228 -11.90 -10.37 7.04
N HIS A 229 -11.53 -10.75 5.82
CA HIS A 229 -12.40 -11.48 4.89
C HIS A 229 -12.01 -12.95 4.69
N SER A 230 -11.09 -13.45 5.52
CA SER A 230 -10.59 -14.84 5.51
C SER A 230 -9.86 -15.26 4.23
N CYS A 231 -9.24 -14.32 3.53
CA CYS A 231 -8.51 -14.57 2.29
C CYS A 231 -7.00 -14.40 2.51
N THR A 232 -6.46 -15.33 3.32
CA THR A 232 -5.13 -15.28 3.92
C THR A 232 -4.17 -16.29 3.26
N PHE A 233 -3.03 -15.80 2.79
CA PHE A 233 -1.92 -16.47 2.11
C PHE A 233 -2.34 -17.47 1.02
N LEU A 234 -3.25 -17.04 0.15
CA LEU A 234 -3.77 -17.84 -0.96
C LEU A 234 -2.64 -18.33 -1.91
N PRO A 235 -2.65 -19.60 -2.35
CA PRO A 235 -1.69 -20.11 -3.34
C PRO A 235 -1.58 -19.25 -4.60
N ALA A 236 -2.70 -18.69 -5.07
CA ALA A 236 -2.75 -17.81 -6.23
C ALA A 236 -1.86 -16.56 -6.11
N VAL A 237 -1.54 -16.11 -4.89
CA VAL A 237 -0.56 -15.03 -4.67
C VAL A 237 0.76 -15.54 -4.15
N THR A 238 0.80 -16.56 -3.28
CA THR A 238 2.03 -17.07 -2.66
C THR A 238 2.89 -17.90 -3.63
N GLN A 239 2.29 -18.51 -4.65
CA GLN A 239 3.02 -19.27 -5.68
C GLN A 239 3.23 -18.48 -6.98
N CYS A 240 2.61 -17.31 -7.13
CA CYS A 240 2.74 -16.51 -8.34
C CYS A 240 4.09 -15.79 -8.39
N ASP A 241 4.96 -16.17 -9.32
CA ASP A 241 6.28 -15.60 -9.56
C ASP A 241 6.28 -14.07 -9.81
N ALA A 242 5.18 -13.52 -10.32
CA ALA A 242 5.04 -12.10 -10.58
C ALA A 242 4.66 -11.24 -9.37
N VAL A 243 4.34 -11.83 -8.21
CA VAL A 243 4.05 -11.10 -6.96
C VAL A 243 5.32 -11.00 -6.11
N ASP A 244 5.74 -9.79 -5.77
CA ASP A 244 6.92 -9.56 -4.93
C ASP A 244 6.58 -9.38 -3.44
N ALA A 245 5.40 -8.82 -3.16
CA ALA A 245 4.97 -8.50 -1.81
C ALA A 245 3.49 -8.83 -1.55
N ILE A 246 3.22 -9.42 -0.39
CA ILE A 246 1.88 -9.65 0.14
C ILE A 246 1.59 -8.56 1.17
N SER A 247 0.67 -7.69 0.81
CA SER A 247 0.11 -6.65 1.68
C SER A 247 -0.99 -7.25 2.56
N ILE A 248 -0.91 -7.01 3.86
CA ILE A 248 -1.89 -7.45 4.86
C ILE A 248 -2.82 -6.30 5.22
N HIS A 249 -4.13 -6.58 5.21
CA HIS A 249 -5.16 -5.69 5.73
C HIS A 249 -5.74 -6.34 6.99
N ARG A 250 -5.70 -5.61 8.10
CA ARG A 250 -6.26 -6.09 9.37
C ARG A 250 -6.73 -4.95 10.24
N TYR A 251 -8.04 -4.82 10.34
CA TYR A 251 -8.73 -3.93 11.26
C TYR A 251 -8.92 -4.61 12.62
N ALA A 252 -7.83 -4.79 13.35
CA ALA A 252 -7.89 -5.42 14.65
C ALA A 252 -8.46 -4.45 15.69
N SER A 253 -9.63 -4.79 16.24
CA SER A 253 -10.08 -4.19 17.51
C SER A 253 -9.12 -4.51 18.65
N VAL A 254 -8.27 -5.54 18.59
CA VAL A 254 -7.43 -5.92 19.75
C VAL A 254 -5.94 -5.62 19.52
N PRO A 255 -5.35 -4.77 20.38
CA PRO A 255 -3.91 -4.55 20.47
C PRO A 255 -3.06 -5.83 20.69
N GLY A 256 -1.90 -5.93 20.03
CA GLY A 256 -0.74 -6.67 20.56
C GLY A 256 -0.48 -8.10 20.06
N ARG A 257 -0.85 -8.48 18.83
CA ARG A 257 -0.49 -9.81 18.25
C ARG A 257 0.14 -9.74 16.86
N TRP A 258 0.76 -8.61 16.50
CA TRP A 258 1.42 -8.47 15.20
C TRP A 258 2.75 -9.23 15.18
N SER A 259 3.55 -9.03 16.22
CA SER A 259 4.83 -9.72 16.42
C SER A 259 4.71 -11.23 16.29
N ASP A 260 3.68 -11.79 16.91
CA ASP A 260 3.48 -13.24 17.00
C ASP A 260 3.04 -13.85 15.66
N SER A 261 2.43 -13.03 14.80
CA SER A 261 1.91 -13.48 13.51
C SER A 261 2.99 -13.45 12.42
N LEU A 262 4.01 -12.61 12.56
CA LEU A 262 4.98 -12.32 11.51
C LEU A 262 5.72 -13.57 11.02
N SER A 263 6.20 -14.42 11.93
CA SER A 263 6.95 -15.63 11.56
C SER A 263 6.08 -16.57 10.71
N GLY A 264 4.81 -16.75 11.08
CA GLY A 264 3.84 -17.52 10.31
C GLY A 264 3.58 -16.91 8.93
N TRP A 265 3.45 -15.58 8.85
CA TRP A 265 3.27 -14.87 7.59
C TRP A 265 4.46 -14.99 6.64
N ILE A 266 5.69 -14.82 7.15
CA ILE A 266 6.90 -15.00 6.34
C ILE A 266 6.97 -16.43 5.82
N ASN A 267 6.69 -17.43 6.65
CA ASN A 267 6.69 -18.83 6.22
C ASN A 267 5.64 -19.11 5.14
N GLN A 268 4.44 -18.55 5.27
CA GLN A 268 3.35 -18.72 4.29
C GLN A 268 3.55 -17.90 3.01
N SER A 269 4.33 -16.83 3.07
CA SER A 269 4.57 -15.92 1.93
C SER A 269 5.35 -16.56 0.78
N ASN A 270 5.98 -17.72 1.03
CA ASN A 270 6.81 -18.43 0.05
C ASN A 270 7.92 -17.51 -0.53
N GLY A 271 8.64 -16.82 0.35
CA GLY A 271 9.77 -15.95 0.01
C GLY A 271 9.40 -14.52 -0.42
N LYS A 272 8.11 -14.18 -0.46
CA LYS A 272 7.63 -12.82 -0.79
C LYS A 272 7.80 -11.89 0.40
N LYS A 273 7.92 -10.59 0.13
CA LYS A 273 7.89 -9.58 1.19
C LYS A 273 6.51 -9.55 1.84
N VAL A 274 6.46 -9.30 3.14
CA VAL A 274 5.21 -9.13 3.90
C VAL A 274 5.26 -7.78 4.62
N TYR A 275 4.16 -7.05 4.55
CA TYR A 275 3.96 -5.81 5.29
C TYR A 275 2.48 -5.60 5.58
N ILE A 276 2.18 -4.78 6.59
CA ILE A 276 0.80 -4.37 6.87
C ILE A 276 0.52 -3.11 6.05
N GLU A 277 -0.34 -3.22 5.04
CA GLU A 277 -0.72 -2.09 4.19
C GLU A 277 -1.87 -1.28 4.81
N GLU A 278 -2.74 -1.95 5.57
CA GLU A 278 -3.81 -1.29 6.33
C GLU A 278 -4.01 -1.96 7.69
N TRP A 279 -4.02 -1.14 8.73
CA TRP A 279 -4.51 -1.49 10.06
C TRP A 279 -5.10 -0.27 10.75
N GLY A 280 -6.10 -0.47 11.59
CA GLY A 280 -6.84 0.60 12.22
C GLY A 280 -7.26 0.24 13.65
N ILE A 281 -7.33 1.26 14.50
CA ILE A 281 -7.82 1.14 15.88
C ILE A 281 -9.24 1.68 15.92
N ASP A 282 -10.20 0.84 16.30
CA ASP A 282 -11.61 1.20 16.41
C ASP A 282 -11.82 2.25 17.53
N SER A 283 -12.03 3.50 17.13
CA SER A 283 -12.22 4.63 18.06
C SER A 283 -13.48 4.54 18.91
N THR A 284 -14.43 3.66 18.54
CA THR A 284 -15.64 3.42 19.36
C THR A 284 -15.36 2.54 20.57
N LYS A 285 -14.21 1.84 20.59
CA LYS A 285 -13.89 0.83 21.60
C LYS A 285 -12.59 1.12 22.36
N TYR A 286 -11.62 1.79 21.75
CA TYR A 286 -10.29 1.98 22.33
C TYR A 286 -9.83 3.43 22.30
N ASP A 287 -9.01 3.79 23.29
CA ASP A 287 -8.23 5.03 23.24
C ASP A 287 -7.13 4.89 22.17
N GLN A 288 -7.36 5.55 21.03
CA GLN A 288 -6.43 5.55 19.92
C GLN A 288 -5.07 6.17 20.26
N LYS A 289 -4.98 7.06 21.27
CA LYS A 289 -3.70 7.71 21.63
C LYS A 289 -2.70 6.71 22.18
N SER A 290 -3.12 5.92 23.17
CA SER A 290 -2.28 4.89 23.76
C SER A 290 -2.16 3.64 22.88
N ALA A 291 -3.26 3.21 22.26
CA ALA A 291 -3.25 2.03 21.39
C ALA A 291 -2.31 2.20 20.18
N PHE A 292 -2.31 3.35 19.50
CA PHE A 292 -1.42 3.57 18.35
C PHE A 292 0.06 3.34 18.73
N VAL A 293 0.49 3.91 19.85
CA VAL A 293 1.87 3.76 20.34
C VAL A 293 2.18 2.31 20.68
N SER A 294 1.27 1.63 21.39
CA SER A 294 1.41 0.21 21.73
C SER A 294 1.58 -0.66 20.48
N GLU A 295 0.72 -0.48 19.49
CA GLU A 295 0.69 -1.33 18.29
C GLU A 295 1.91 -1.16 17.42
N VAL A 296 2.31 0.09 17.16
CA VAL A 296 3.51 0.33 16.34
C VAL A 296 4.76 -0.16 17.07
N ASN A 297 4.84 -0.05 18.40
CA ASN A 297 5.96 -0.62 19.16
C ASN A 297 5.98 -2.16 19.09
N ASN A 298 4.81 -2.83 19.10
CA ASN A 298 4.73 -4.27 18.90
C ASN A 298 5.18 -4.70 17.50
N MET A 299 4.86 -3.93 16.46
CA MET A 299 5.34 -4.21 15.09
C MET A 299 6.85 -3.94 14.98
N ASN A 300 7.32 -2.85 15.57
CA ASN A 300 8.73 -2.49 15.59
C ASN A 300 9.60 -3.54 16.29
N SER A 301 9.11 -4.21 17.34
CA SER A 301 9.89 -5.21 18.09
C SER A 301 10.36 -6.40 17.25
N VAL A 302 9.72 -6.63 16.10
CA VAL A 302 10.06 -7.68 15.14
C VAL A 302 10.45 -7.13 13.76
N GLY A 303 10.61 -5.81 13.62
CA GLY A 303 10.97 -5.20 12.34
C GLY A 303 9.90 -5.37 11.25
N LEU A 304 8.62 -5.41 11.62
CA LEU A 304 7.50 -5.52 10.70
C LEU A 304 7.09 -4.14 10.16
N PRO A 305 7.16 -3.89 8.84
CA PRO A 305 6.69 -2.63 8.29
C PRO A 305 5.17 -2.52 8.28
N SER A 306 4.66 -1.30 8.48
CA SER A 306 3.22 -1.08 8.59
C SER A 306 2.73 0.30 8.16
N MET A 307 1.48 0.38 7.73
CA MET A 307 0.83 1.63 7.30
C MET A 307 -0.52 1.77 7.98
N TYR A 308 -0.71 2.87 8.72
CA TYR A 308 -1.94 3.08 9.48
C TYR A 308 -3.09 3.59 8.59
N TRP A 309 -4.28 3.03 8.80
CA TRP A 309 -5.54 3.51 8.25
C TRP A 309 -6.36 4.18 9.37
N GLN A 310 -6.54 5.50 9.41
CA GLN A 310 -5.85 6.52 8.61
C GLN A 310 -5.33 7.62 9.52
N ILE A 311 -4.16 8.18 9.20
CA ILE A 311 -3.69 9.41 9.82
C ILE A 311 -4.34 10.57 9.06
N LEU A 312 -5.22 11.32 9.73
CA LEU A 312 -6.03 12.38 9.13
C LEU A 312 -5.42 13.77 9.35
N PRO A 313 -5.52 14.69 8.37
CA PRO A 313 -5.36 16.12 8.62
C PRO A 313 -6.37 16.65 9.65
N PRO A 314 -6.04 17.68 10.44
CA PRO A 314 -6.95 18.34 11.36
C PRO A 314 -8.28 18.66 10.70
N ALA A 315 -9.38 18.38 11.41
CA ALA A 315 -10.69 18.79 10.95
C ALA A 315 -10.73 20.32 10.77
N THR A 316 -11.20 20.75 9.60
CA THR A 316 -11.51 22.16 9.35
C THR A 316 -12.84 22.52 10.00
N SER A 317 -13.02 23.78 10.40
CA SER A 317 -14.28 24.24 11.00
C SER A 317 -15.49 24.04 10.08
N SER A 318 -15.29 24.11 8.77
CA SER A 318 -16.32 23.89 7.75
C SER A 318 -16.63 22.41 7.49
N CYS A 319 -15.75 21.50 7.89
CA CYS A 319 -15.91 20.06 7.69
C CYS A 319 -15.79 19.31 9.01
N GLY A 320 -16.83 19.41 9.84
CA GLY A 320 -16.93 18.61 11.05
C GLY A 320 -16.89 17.12 10.73
N TYR A 321 -16.04 16.38 11.44
CA TYR A 321 -15.95 14.93 11.34
C TYR A 321 -15.46 14.35 12.66
N SER A 322 -16.04 13.24 13.08
CA SER A 322 -15.62 12.50 14.26
C SER A 322 -15.48 11.02 13.91
N PRO A 323 -14.27 10.44 13.96
CA PRO A 323 -14.06 9.02 13.68
C PRO A 323 -14.96 8.11 14.51
N ASN A 324 -15.22 8.44 15.78
CA ASN A 324 -16.08 7.62 16.65
C ASN A 324 -17.58 7.64 16.28
N GLN A 325 -18.00 8.47 15.32
CA GLN A 325 -19.35 8.52 14.78
C GLN A 325 -19.44 7.94 13.35
N ASP A 326 -18.30 7.53 12.78
CA ASP A 326 -18.23 6.88 11.47
C ASP A 326 -18.42 5.37 11.64
N SER A 327 -19.67 4.90 11.51
CA SER A 327 -20.01 3.49 11.73
C SER A 327 -19.39 2.55 10.70
N GLY A 328 -18.96 3.05 9.54
CA GLY A 328 -18.32 2.26 8.50
C GLY A 328 -16.79 2.27 8.59
N ASP A 329 -16.20 3.33 9.14
CA ASP A 329 -14.76 3.51 9.16
C ASP A 329 -14.29 4.33 10.39
N PRO A 330 -14.41 3.77 11.61
CA PRO A 330 -14.10 4.47 12.86
C PRO A 330 -12.60 4.51 13.19
N PHE A 331 -11.72 4.33 12.21
CA PHE A 331 -10.29 4.08 12.43
C PHE A 331 -9.41 5.33 12.31
N GLY A 332 -9.96 6.44 11.79
CA GLY A 332 -9.21 7.68 11.61
C GLY A 332 -8.64 8.25 12.91
N ILE A 333 -7.40 8.76 12.86
CA ILE A 333 -6.79 9.55 13.95
C ILE A 333 -6.29 10.87 13.37
N PHE A 334 -6.81 12.00 13.84
CA PHE A 334 -6.30 13.31 13.48
C PHE A 334 -4.86 13.51 13.98
N TYR A 335 -3.95 14.02 13.15
CA TYR A 335 -2.56 14.19 13.56
C TYR A 335 -2.37 15.22 14.68
N ASN A 336 -3.36 16.08 14.94
CA ASN A 336 -3.39 17.06 16.02
C ASN A 336 -4.20 16.60 17.24
N SER A 337 -4.59 15.32 17.32
CA SER A 337 -5.35 14.76 18.45
C SER A 337 -4.56 14.69 19.77
N GLY A 338 -3.24 14.84 19.70
CA GLY A 338 -2.31 14.59 20.80
C GLY A 338 -1.74 13.16 20.84
N THR A 339 -2.09 12.30 19.88
CA THR A 339 -1.40 11.00 19.69
C THR A 339 0.08 11.22 19.36
N ASN A 340 0.98 10.48 20.02
CA ASN A 340 2.40 10.51 19.70
C ASN A 340 2.70 9.65 18.47
N PHE A 341 2.60 10.23 17.28
CA PHE A 341 2.99 9.55 16.04
C PHE A 341 4.51 9.43 15.88
N ALA A 342 5.24 10.53 16.13
CA ALA A 342 6.65 10.64 15.81
C ALA A 342 7.53 9.62 16.55
N GLY A 343 7.26 9.37 17.83
CA GLY A 343 8.03 8.43 18.65
C GLY A 343 8.09 7.03 18.02
N PRO A 344 6.98 6.30 17.95
CA PRO A 344 6.97 4.94 17.42
C PRO A 344 7.24 4.87 15.90
N MET A 345 6.80 5.85 15.09
CA MET A 345 7.06 5.83 13.64
C MET A 345 8.54 6.02 13.30
N LYS A 346 9.26 6.93 13.98
CA LYS A 346 10.73 7.04 13.85
C LYS A 346 11.44 5.82 14.41
N GLY A 347 10.89 5.22 15.47
CA GLY A 347 11.39 3.98 16.07
C GLY A 347 11.56 2.85 15.05
N ALA A 348 10.69 2.76 14.04
CA ALA A 348 10.79 1.75 12.99
C ALA A 348 12.12 1.78 12.23
N THR A 349 12.63 2.99 11.93
CA THR A 349 13.91 3.16 11.22
C THR A 349 15.14 2.88 12.08
N GLY A 350 14.95 2.69 13.40
CA GLY A 350 15.99 2.26 14.33
C GLY A 350 16.06 0.75 14.54
N VAL A 351 15.17 -0.03 13.90
CA VAL A 351 15.13 -1.50 14.02
C VAL A 351 15.39 -2.14 12.67
N GLN A 352 16.17 -3.22 12.66
CA GLN A 352 16.38 -4.05 11.46
C GLN A 352 15.05 -4.61 10.97
N ALA A 353 14.75 -4.49 9.67
CA ALA A 353 13.54 -5.07 9.12
C ALA A 353 13.63 -6.60 9.11
N ALA A 354 12.49 -7.27 9.28
CA ALA A 354 12.40 -8.72 9.18
C ALA A 354 12.74 -9.26 7.78
N GLN A 355 12.56 -8.44 6.75
CA GLN A 355 12.91 -8.71 5.36
C GLN A 355 13.57 -7.45 4.79
N ASP A 356 14.53 -7.62 3.87
CA ASP A 356 15.23 -6.48 3.27
C ASP A 356 14.34 -5.72 2.29
N TRP A 357 14.32 -4.38 2.37
CA TRP A 357 13.54 -3.45 1.55
C TRP A 357 14.43 -2.52 0.72
N SER A 358 15.74 -2.74 0.72
CA SER A 358 16.71 -2.00 -0.10
C SER A 358 16.32 -2.01 -1.58
N GLY A 359 16.45 -0.86 -2.24
CA GLY A 359 16.06 -0.68 -3.66
C GLY A 359 14.59 -0.36 -3.86
N SER A 360 13.70 -0.81 -2.96
CA SER A 360 12.26 -0.52 -3.04
C SER A 360 11.83 0.67 -2.18
N VAL A 361 12.11 0.64 -0.88
CA VAL A 361 11.84 1.77 0.03
C VAL A 361 13.06 2.67 0.19
N TYR A 362 14.24 2.06 0.38
CA TYR A 362 15.51 2.75 0.63
C TYR A 362 16.38 2.85 -0.62
#